data_AF-A0A976MA66-F1
#
_entry.id   AF-A0A976MA66-F1
#
_cell.length_a   1.000
_cell.length_b   1.000
_cell.length_c   1.000
_cell.angle_alpha   90.00
_cell.angle_beta   90.00
_cell.angle_gamma   90.00
#
_symmetry.space_group_name_H-M   'P 1'
#
loop_
_entity.id
_entity.type
_entity.pdbx_description
1 polymer ?
#
loop_
_entity_poly.entity_id
_entity_poly.type
_entity_poly.pdbx_seq_one_letter_code
_entity_poly.pdbx_strand_id
1 'polypeptide(L)'
;MSSLYDSISNERVYWDKKSCTNKKQWLDKIANSSTVYVGNLAFSTPEERIHEVLQAAGEIDRIVLGLNSIQKSPCGFAFVIYKDVKSAKRAIKMFKGCIIDGRVIRVDADPGDNVDESRRFARGINGYQWRDAFRKEFDTSRGGQGLGVDHEILNQRLKVPQIMSSTLTDNTRLLR
;
A
#
# COMPACT_ATOMS: atom_id res chain seq x y z
N MET A 1 18.95 20.40 -20.74
CA MET A 1 19.30 20.29 -19.31
C MET A 1 18.08 20.23 -18.38
N SER A 2 16.89 20.69 -18.78
CA SER A 2 15.68 20.66 -17.94
C SER A 2 14.93 19.32 -17.93
N SER A 3 14.90 18.58 -19.04
CA SER A 3 14.16 17.29 -19.13
C SER A 3 14.75 16.15 -18.31
N LEU A 4 16.03 16.25 -17.93
CA LEU A 4 16.74 15.27 -17.13
C LEU A 4 16.46 15.45 -15.62
N TYR A 5 16.05 16.65 -15.20
CA TYR A 5 15.58 16.91 -13.84
C TYR A 5 14.13 16.50 -13.64
N ASP A 6 13.29 16.70 -14.66
CA ASP A 6 11.86 16.36 -14.63
C ASP A 6 11.64 14.85 -14.45
N SER A 7 12.54 14.03 -14.99
CA SER A 7 12.53 12.56 -14.85
C SER A 7 13.00 12.06 -13.48
N ILE A 8 13.86 12.82 -12.78
CA ILE A 8 14.31 12.50 -11.40
C ILE A 8 13.23 12.87 -10.39
N SER A 9 12.45 13.93 -10.65
CA SER A 9 11.33 14.36 -9.81
C SER A 9 10.00 13.67 -10.12
N ASN A 10 9.95 12.74 -11.09
CA ASN A 10 8.74 12.01 -11.44
C ASN A 10 8.42 10.92 -10.40
N GLU A 11 8.37 11.31 -9.13
CA GLU A 11 7.79 10.49 -8.08
C GLU A 11 6.33 10.27 -8.44
N ARG A 12 5.94 9.00 -8.64
CA ARG A 12 4.53 8.64 -8.82
C ARG A 12 3.76 9.09 -7.58
N VAL A 13 3.15 10.26 -7.66
CA VAL A 13 2.28 10.80 -6.59
C VAL A 13 1.05 9.90 -6.53
N TYR A 14 1.08 8.94 -5.61
CA TYR A 14 -0.04 8.04 -5.36
C TYR A 14 -1.21 8.86 -4.81
N TRP A 15 -2.25 9.06 -5.61
CA TRP A 15 -3.49 9.71 -5.19
C TRP A 15 -4.58 8.64 -5.08
N ASP A 16 -5.10 8.43 -3.87
CA ASP A 16 -6.23 7.51 -3.65
C ASP A 16 -7.55 8.26 -3.92
N LYS A 17 -8.19 7.93 -5.07
CA LYS A 17 -9.46 8.50 -5.53
C LYS A 17 -10.64 8.22 -4.60
N LYS A 18 -10.53 7.26 -3.67
CA LYS A 18 -11.62 6.93 -2.74
C LYS A 18 -11.68 7.90 -1.55
N SER A 19 -10.53 8.43 -1.14
CA SER A 19 -10.40 9.24 0.08
C SER A 19 -10.64 10.74 -0.14
N CYS A 20 -10.54 11.23 -1.37
CA CYS A 20 -10.68 12.66 -1.69
C CYS A 20 -11.34 12.85 -3.06
N THR A 21 -12.16 13.89 -3.21
CA THR A 21 -12.84 14.21 -4.47
C THR A 21 -11.95 15.03 -5.41
N ASN A 22 -11.04 15.85 -4.88
CA ASN A 22 -10.23 16.79 -5.66
C ASN A 22 -8.74 16.82 -5.25
N LYS A 23 -7.81 16.85 -6.24
CA LYS A 23 -6.35 16.83 -6.07
C LYS A 23 -5.85 17.78 -4.97
N LYS A 24 -6.37 19.01 -4.97
CA LYS A 24 -6.00 20.05 -4.00
C LYS A 24 -6.32 19.63 -2.56
N GLN A 25 -7.49 19.03 -2.34
CA GLN A 25 -7.94 18.63 -0.99
C GLN A 25 -7.01 17.58 -0.36
N TRP A 26 -6.52 16.63 -1.14
CA TRP A 26 -5.57 15.62 -0.63
C TRP A 26 -4.20 16.19 -0.37
N LEU A 27 -3.72 17.12 -1.22
CA LEU A 27 -2.46 17.82 -0.97
C LEU A 27 -2.55 18.60 0.34
N ASP A 28 -3.67 19.28 0.59
CA ASP A 28 -3.91 20.01 1.83
C ASP A 28 -4.00 19.05 3.04
N LYS A 29 -4.68 17.90 2.89
CA LYS A 29 -4.72 16.86 3.95
C LYS A 29 -3.33 16.32 4.27
N ILE A 30 -2.55 15.95 3.26
CA ILE A 30 -1.19 15.46 3.44
C ILE A 30 -0.27 16.51 4.05
N ALA A 31 -0.40 17.76 3.61
CA ALA A 31 0.43 18.85 4.13
C ALA A 31 0.20 19.10 5.63
N ASN A 32 -1.00 18.79 6.12
CA ASN A 32 -1.41 18.98 7.51
C ASN A 32 -1.51 17.68 8.31
N SER A 33 -1.21 16.52 7.72
CA SER A 33 -1.28 15.22 8.39
C SER A 33 0.00 14.93 9.17
N SER A 34 -0.16 14.34 10.36
CA SER A 34 0.94 13.78 11.16
C SER A 34 1.16 12.28 10.90
N THR A 35 0.46 11.72 9.90
CA THR A 35 0.56 10.30 9.55
C THR A 35 1.53 10.06 8.41
N VAL A 36 2.34 9.02 8.56
CA VAL A 36 3.33 8.57 7.58
C VAL A 36 3.07 7.12 7.23
N TYR A 37 3.04 6.81 5.93
CA TYR A 37 3.02 5.44 5.42
C TYR A 37 4.44 4.91 5.33
N VAL A 38 4.68 3.72 5.89
CA VAL A 38 5.94 2.99 5.80
C VAL A 38 5.68 1.67 5.06
N GLY A 39 6.28 1.54 3.88
CA GLY A 39 6.14 0.39 3.00
C GLY A 39 7.45 -0.36 2.78
N ASN A 40 7.35 -1.50 2.09
CA ASN A 40 8.47 -2.40 1.79
C ASN A 40 9.17 -3.02 3.02
N LEU A 41 8.52 -3.07 4.19
CA LEU A 41 9.00 -3.76 5.39
C LEU A 41 9.07 -5.28 5.20
N ALA A 42 9.83 -6.01 6.04
CA ALA A 42 9.74 -7.47 6.04
C ALA A 42 8.43 -7.90 6.73
N PHE A 43 7.91 -9.08 6.42
CA PHE A 43 6.73 -9.63 7.13
C PHE A 43 7.03 -9.97 8.59
N SER A 44 8.31 -10.19 8.91
CA SER A 44 8.79 -10.46 10.26
C SER A 44 9.15 -9.21 11.05
N THR A 45 9.15 -8.00 10.45
CA THR A 45 9.52 -6.77 11.16
C THR A 45 8.45 -6.44 12.20
N PRO A 46 8.78 -6.45 13.50
CA PRO A 46 7.81 -6.19 14.56
C PRO A 46 7.61 -4.68 14.76
N GLU A 47 6.56 -4.30 15.50
CA GLU A 47 6.20 -2.89 15.72
C GLU A 47 7.30 -2.14 16.47
N GLU A 48 7.91 -2.79 17.45
CA GLU A 48 8.97 -2.24 18.30
C GLU A 48 10.16 -1.80 17.45
N ARG A 49 10.51 -2.59 16.43
CA ARG A 49 11.60 -2.26 15.51
C ARG A 49 11.31 -1.01 14.69
N ILE A 50 10.06 -0.84 14.26
CA ILE A 50 9.61 0.35 13.54
C ILE A 50 9.68 1.56 14.48
N HIS A 51 9.19 1.41 15.71
CA HIS A 51 9.25 2.46 16.73
C HIS A 51 10.69 2.92 17.01
N GLU A 52 11.61 1.97 17.25
CA GLU A 52 13.02 2.23 17.54
C GLU A 52 13.71 3.11 16.49
N VAL A 53 13.43 2.85 15.21
CA VAL A 53 14.05 3.57 14.09
C VAL A 53 13.37 4.92 13.89
N LEU A 54 12.04 4.95 13.82
CA LEU A 54 11.28 6.13 13.42
C LEU A 54 11.13 7.19 14.52
N GLN A 55 11.28 6.82 15.80
CA GLN A 55 11.26 7.79 16.91
C GLN A 55 12.33 8.88 16.79
N ALA A 56 13.43 8.64 16.05
CA ALA A 56 14.47 9.65 15.88
C ALA A 56 14.03 10.87 15.05
N ALA A 57 12.92 10.79 14.31
CA ALA A 57 12.32 11.97 13.66
C ALA A 57 11.45 12.81 14.61
N GLY A 58 10.94 12.22 15.68
CA GLY A 58 10.10 12.85 16.69
C GLY A 58 9.20 11.85 17.44
N GLU A 59 8.44 12.37 18.40
CA GLU A 59 7.57 11.54 19.25
C GLU A 59 6.42 10.90 18.46
N ILE A 60 6.30 9.58 18.60
CA ILE A 60 5.27 8.75 17.98
C ILE A 60 4.07 8.69 18.92
N ASP A 61 2.87 8.93 18.39
CA ASP A 61 1.61 8.75 19.12
C ASP A 61 1.22 7.26 19.15
N ARG A 62 1.16 6.64 17.96
CA ARG A 62 0.87 5.21 17.81
C ARG A 62 1.36 4.69 16.47
N ILE A 63 1.49 3.37 16.37
CA ILE A 63 1.81 2.65 15.13
C ILE A 63 0.65 1.71 14.81
N VAL A 64 0.27 1.66 13.54
CA VAL A 64 -0.75 0.75 13.04
C VAL A 64 -0.12 -0.17 12.00
N LEU A 65 0.11 -1.42 12.38
CA LEU A 65 0.62 -2.43 11.46
C LEU A 65 -0.41 -2.76 10.38
N GLY A 66 0.09 -2.83 9.14
CA GLY A 66 -0.66 -3.25 7.98
C GLY A 66 -0.80 -4.76 7.95
N LEU A 67 -2.05 -5.23 7.84
CA LEU A 67 -2.40 -6.64 7.92
C LEU A 67 -2.97 -7.16 6.61
N ASN A 68 -2.87 -8.46 6.40
CA ASN A 68 -3.60 -9.18 5.36
C ASN A 68 -5.11 -9.12 5.67
N SER A 69 -5.94 -8.82 4.68
CA SER A 69 -7.39 -8.67 4.91
C SER A 69 -8.08 -9.98 5.30
N ILE A 70 -7.53 -11.13 4.89
CA ILE A 70 -8.06 -12.48 5.11
C ILE A 70 -7.37 -13.12 6.32
N GLN A 71 -6.06 -13.33 6.24
CA GLN A 71 -5.28 -14.08 7.24
C GLN A 71 -4.97 -13.27 8.51
N LYS A 72 -5.15 -11.94 8.46
CA LYS A 72 -4.81 -11.02 9.56
C LYS A 72 -3.33 -11.05 9.98
N SER A 73 -2.45 -11.57 9.12
CA SER A 73 -1.00 -11.59 9.30
C SER A 73 -0.35 -10.26 8.86
N PRO A 74 0.83 -9.89 9.38
CA PRO A 74 1.55 -8.71 8.93
C PRO A 74 1.84 -8.76 7.43
N CYS A 75 1.55 -7.66 6.74
CA CYS A 75 1.58 -7.58 5.29
C CYS A 75 2.70 -6.66 4.78
N GLY A 76 3.70 -6.34 5.62
CA GLY A 76 4.89 -5.60 5.23
C GLY A 76 4.64 -4.12 4.92
N PHE A 77 3.72 -3.49 5.63
CA PHE A 77 3.57 -2.04 5.67
C PHE A 77 3.03 -1.63 7.03
N ALA A 78 3.17 -0.36 7.38
CA ALA A 78 2.65 0.20 8.61
C ALA A 78 2.30 1.68 8.40
N PHE A 79 1.44 2.20 9.26
CA PHE A 79 1.21 3.64 9.40
C PHE A 79 1.78 4.08 10.75
N VAL A 80 2.56 5.16 10.72
CA VAL A 80 3.13 5.77 11.92
C VAL A 80 2.46 7.12 12.10
N ILE A 81 1.74 7.28 13.21
CA ILE A 81 1.12 8.55 13.57
C ILE A 81 2.04 9.25 14.56
N TYR A 82 2.53 10.42 14.19
CA TYR A 82 3.32 11.28 15.07
C TYR A 82 2.42 12.23 15.85
N LYS A 83 2.92 12.73 16.98
CA LYS A 83 2.26 13.83 17.70
C LYS A 83 2.26 15.14 16.92
N ASP A 84 3.34 15.39 16.17
CA ASP A 84 3.50 16.62 15.38
C ASP A 84 3.57 16.36 13.87
N VAL A 85 2.91 17.24 13.10
CA VAL A 85 3.02 17.30 11.63
C VAL A 85 4.46 17.57 11.19
N LYS A 86 5.22 18.35 11.97
CA LYS A 86 6.64 18.62 11.69
C LYS A 86 7.49 17.35 11.78
N SER A 87 7.21 16.48 12.75
CA SER A 87 7.89 15.19 12.93
C SER A 87 7.61 14.25 11.76
N ALA A 88 6.36 14.17 11.30
CA ALA A 88 6.01 13.41 10.10
C ALA A 88 6.78 13.87 8.85
N LYS A 89 6.87 15.19 8.62
CA LYS A 89 7.63 15.76 7.51
C LYS A 89 9.13 15.47 7.60
N ARG A 90 9.70 15.48 8.80
CA ARG A 90 11.11 15.08 9.02
C ARG A 90 11.31 13.60 8.74
N ALA A 91 10.41 12.74 9.23
CA ALA A 91 10.48 11.29 9.03
C ALA A 91 10.54 10.91 7.55
N ILE A 92 9.72 11.55 6.71
CA ILE A 92 9.73 11.32 5.26
C ILE A 92 11.09 11.70 4.66
N LYS A 93 11.68 12.84 5.05
CA LYS A 93 12.97 13.28 4.52
C LYS A 93 14.14 12.41 4.99
N MET A 94 14.09 11.97 6.24
CA MET A 94 15.20 11.23 6.87
C MET A 94 15.19 9.74 6.50
N PHE A 95 14.01 9.11 6.49
CA PHE A 95 13.90 7.65 6.42
C PHE A 95 13.53 7.10 5.05
N LYS A 96 13.21 7.96 4.08
CA LYS A 96 12.94 7.51 2.71
C LYS A 96 14.20 6.88 2.12
N GLY A 97 14.13 5.60 1.80
CA GLY A 97 15.27 4.84 1.29
C GLY A 97 16.22 4.29 2.35
N CYS A 98 15.91 4.43 3.65
CA CYS A 98 16.68 3.78 4.70
C CYS A 98 16.51 2.25 4.68
N ILE A 99 17.43 1.55 5.33
CA ILE A 99 17.41 0.09 5.39
C ILE A 99 16.92 -0.35 6.78
N ILE A 100 15.87 -1.18 6.81
CA ILE A 100 15.39 -1.86 8.01
C ILE A 100 15.34 -3.36 7.69
N ASP A 101 15.96 -4.18 8.55
CA ASP A 101 16.02 -5.65 8.41
C ASP A 101 16.44 -6.12 7.01
N GLY A 102 17.45 -5.44 6.45
CA GLY A 102 18.00 -5.74 5.12
C GLY A 102 17.15 -5.25 3.95
N ARG A 103 16.11 -4.43 4.19
CA ARG A 103 15.21 -3.92 3.15
C ARG A 103 15.20 -2.39 3.10
N VAL A 104 15.27 -1.87 1.88
CA VAL A 104 15.07 -0.43 1.62
C VAL A 104 13.60 -0.07 1.84
N ILE A 105 13.30 0.67 2.90
CA ILE A 105 11.94 1.08 3.23
C ILE A 105 11.49 2.27 2.39
N ARG A 106 10.19 2.30 2.10
CA ARG A 106 9.54 3.43 1.45
C ARG A 106 8.77 4.22 2.49
N VAL A 107 8.96 5.52 2.53
CA VAL A 107 8.30 6.42 3.48
C VAL A 107 7.62 7.52 2.70
N ASP A 108 6.29 7.63 2.85
CA ASP A 108 5.48 8.66 2.19
C ASP A 108 4.51 9.30 3.17
N ALA A 109 4.04 10.49 2.81
CA ALA A 109 2.98 11.14 3.57
C ALA A 109 1.63 10.45 3.35
N ASP A 110 0.81 10.43 4.38
CA ASP A 110 -0.52 9.84 4.33
C ASP A 110 -1.55 10.78 4.93
N PRO A 111 -2.78 10.91 4.39
CA PRO A 111 -3.82 11.76 4.96
C PRO A 111 -4.30 11.30 6.35
N GLY A 112 -4.01 10.08 6.79
CA GLY A 112 -4.35 9.59 8.13
C GLY A 112 -5.82 9.17 8.33
N ASP A 113 -6.67 9.34 7.32
CA ASP A 113 -8.09 8.97 7.39
C ASP A 113 -8.26 7.44 7.49
N ASN A 114 -9.04 6.94 8.47
CA ASN A 114 -9.45 5.53 8.62
C ASN A 114 -8.30 4.50 8.67
N VAL A 115 -7.17 4.89 9.26
CA VAL A 115 -5.98 4.03 9.40
C VAL A 115 -6.28 2.78 10.23
N ASP A 116 -6.97 2.92 11.35
CA ASP A 116 -7.30 1.81 12.27
C ASP A 116 -8.39 0.84 11.75
N GLU A 117 -9.09 1.23 10.69
CA GLU A 117 -10.24 0.50 10.16
C GLU A 117 -9.91 -0.14 8.80
N SER A 118 -10.43 0.45 7.72
CA SER A 118 -10.35 -0.14 6.39
C SER A 118 -8.93 -0.10 5.81
N ARG A 119 -8.10 0.87 6.21
CA ARG A 119 -6.79 1.08 5.58
C ARG A 119 -5.67 0.25 6.18
N ARG A 120 -5.82 -0.26 7.41
CA ARG A 120 -4.86 -1.23 7.95
C ARG A 120 -4.83 -2.53 7.14
N PHE A 121 -5.91 -2.86 6.42
CA PHE A 121 -5.98 -4.07 5.62
C PHE A 121 -5.49 -3.84 4.20
N ALA A 122 -4.60 -4.72 3.72
CA ALA A 122 -4.15 -4.70 2.34
C ALA A 122 -5.30 -5.03 1.36
N ARG A 123 -5.19 -4.47 0.16
CA ARG A 123 -6.28 -4.39 -0.85
C ARG A 123 -6.02 -5.19 -2.12
N GLY A 124 -4.92 -5.94 -2.16
CA GLY A 124 -4.54 -6.78 -3.29
C GLY A 124 -5.16 -8.17 -3.23
N ILE A 125 -4.69 -9.01 -4.15
CA ILE A 125 -5.15 -10.39 -4.30
C ILE A 125 -4.80 -11.21 -3.05
N ASN A 126 -5.68 -12.11 -2.65
CA ASN A 126 -5.54 -12.95 -1.44
C ASN A 126 -5.31 -12.14 -0.15
N GLY A 127 -5.75 -10.88 -0.14
CA GLY A 127 -5.59 -9.97 0.98
C GLY A 127 -4.18 -9.43 1.20
N TYR A 128 -3.23 -9.72 0.30
CA TYR A 128 -1.88 -9.14 0.33
C TYR A 128 -1.83 -7.79 -0.38
N GLN A 129 -0.69 -7.09 -0.37
CA GLN A 129 -0.56 -5.83 -1.11
C GLN A 129 -0.54 -6.09 -2.63
N TRP A 130 -1.06 -5.15 -3.42
CA TRP A 130 -0.93 -5.19 -4.89
C TRP A 130 0.53 -5.29 -5.34
N ARG A 131 1.46 -4.67 -4.59
CA ARG A 131 2.91 -4.79 -4.83
C ARG A 131 3.37 -6.25 -4.82
N ASP A 132 2.90 -7.05 -3.86
CA ASP A 132 3.30 -8.45 -3.74
C ASP A 132 2.65 -9.32 -4.82
N ALA A 133 1.44 -8.96 -5.28
CA ALA A 133 0.78 -9.65 -6.39
C ALA A 133 1.53 -9.49 -7.73
N PHE A 134 2.12 -8.32 -7.98
CA PHE A 134 2.88 -8.03 -9.20
C PHE A 134 4.36 -8.43 -9.11
N ARG A 135 4.85 -8.88 -7.95
CA ARG A 135 6.25 -9.25 -7.75
C ARG A 135 6.55 -10.55 -8.50
N LYS A 136 7.59 -10.53 -9.34
CA LYS A 136 8.09 -11.69 -10.09
C LYS A 136 9.28 -12.38 -9.41
N GLU A 137 10.10 -11.59 -8.72
CA GLU A 137 11.29 -12.07 -8.00
C GLU A 137 10.91 -12.85 -6.74
N PHE A 138 11.75 -13.79 -6.34
CA PHE A 138 11.62 -14.51 -5.07
C PHE A 138 12.16 -13.68 -3.91
N ASP A 139 11.45 -13.63 -2.79
CA ASP A 139 11.81 -12.83 -1.62
C ASP A 139 11.30 -13.52 -0.36
N THR A 140 12.23 -14.09 0.41
CA THR A 140 11.94 -14.86 1.63
C THR A 140 11.24 -14.00 2.68
N SER A 141 11.66 -12.75 2.82
CA SER A 141 11.08 -11.78 3.75
C SER A 141 9.68 -11.28 3.35
N ARG A 142 9.17 -11.75 2.20
CA ARG A 142 7.84 -11.45 1.62
C ARG A 142 7.04 -12.70 1.26
N GLY A 143 7.30 -13.81 1.95
CA GLY A 143 6.54 -15.05 1.77
C GLY A 143 6.92 -15.86 0.52
N GLY A 144 8.14 -15.67 0.00
CA GLY A 144 8.68 -16.47 -1.10
C GLY A 144 8.34 -15.92 -2.48
N GLN A 145 7.82 -16.77 -3.38
CA GLN A 145 7.50 -16.40 -4.75
C GLN A 145 6.25 -15.52 -4.80
N GLY A 146 6.32 -14.38 -5.48
CA GLY A 146 5.14 -13.54 -5.72
C GLY A 146 4.16 -14.19 -6.72
N LEU A 147 2.94 -13.68 -6.79
CA LEU A 147 1.91 -14.23 -7.70
C LEU A 147 2.23 -13.98 -9.19
N GLY A 148 3.18 -13.09 -9.49
CA GLY A 148 3.62 -12.81 -10.86
C GLY A 148 2.52 -12.31 -11.79
N VAL A 149 1.47 -11.69 -11.25
CA VAL A 149 0.33 -11.21 -12.05
C VAL A 149 0.81 -10.12 -12.99
N ASP A 150 0.49 -10.23 -14.28
CA ASP A 150 0.80 -9.16 -15.22
C ASP A 150 -0.22 -8.02 -15.14
N HIS A 151 0.29 -6.80 -15.13
CA HIS A 151 -0.51 -5.59 -14.93
C HIS A 151 -1.54 -5.37 -16.06
N GLU A 152 -1.21 -5.83 -17.28
CA GLU A 152 -2.09 -5.75 -18.45
C GLU A 152 -3.28 -6.70 -18.34
N ILE A 153 -3.02 -7.95 -17.94
CA ILE A 153 -4.04 -8.98 -17.76
C ILE A 153 -5.03 -8.57 -16.67
N LEU A 154 -4.51 -8.02 -15.56
CA LEU A 154 -5.38 -7.51 -14.49
C LEU A 154 -6.25 -6.35 -14.96
N ASN A 155 -5.65 -5.37 -15.65
CA ASN A 155 -6.39 -4.21 -16.16
C ASN A 155 -7.47 -4.61 -17.17
N GLN A 156 -7.21 -5.62 -18.00
CA GLN A 156 -8.22 -6.18 -18.91
C GLN A 156 -9.35 -6.85 -18.13
N ARG A 157 -9.03 -7.69 -17.14
CA ARG A 157 -10.02 -8.40 -16.32
C ARG A 157 -10.90 -7.48 -15.48
N LEU A 158 -10.36 -6.36 -14.99
CA LEU A 158 -11.11 -5.34 -14.25
C LEU A 158 -11.99 -4.45 -15.14
N LYS A 159 -11.73 -4.39 -16.45
CA LYS A 159 -12.53 -3.64 -17.43
C LYS A 159 -13.73 -4.43 -17.95
N VAL A 160 -13.83 -5.74 -17.69
CA VAL A 160 -14.97 -6.55 -18.12
C VAL A 160 -16.07 -6.47 -17.05
N PRO A 161 -17.24 -5.86 -17.32
CA PRO A 161 -18.39 -6.04 -16.45
C PRO A 161 -18.78 -7.53 -16.45
N GLN A 162 -18.92 -8.14 -15.26
CA GLN A 162 -19.45 -9.49 -15.13
C GLN A 162 -20.91 -9.50 -15.59
N ILE A 163 -21.14 -9.80 -16.87
CA ILE A 163 -22.43 -10.28 -17.34
C ILE A 163 -22.46 -11.75 -16.94
N MET A 164 -23.28 -12.05 -15.93
CA MET A 164 -23.44 -13.39 -15.36
C MET A 164 -23.78 -14.40 -16.47
N SER A 165 -23.06 -15.53 -16.46
CA SER A 165 -23.41 -16.71 -17.22
C SER A 165 -24.71 -17.30 -16.68
N SER A 166 -25.78 -17.24 -17.48
CA SER A 166 -26.95 -18.11 -17.29
C SER A 166 -27.30 -18.79 -18.61
N THR A 167 -26.56 -19.83 -18.97
CA THR A 167 -27.01 -20.85 -19.91
C THR A 167 -26.80 -22.23 -19.29
N LEU A 168 -27.70 -22.55 -18.36
CA LEU A 168 -28.11 -23.89 -17.95
C LEU A 168 -29.64 -23.71 -17.85
N THR A 169 -30.54 -24.47 -18.46
CA THR A 169 -30.58 -25.77 -19.13
C THR A 169 -31.99 -25.82 -19.70
N ASP A 170 -32.21 -26.27 -20.94
CA ASP A 170 -33.44 -26.99 -21.30
C ASP A 170 -33.29 -27.65 -22.67
N ASN A 171 -32.60 -28.78 -22.66
CA ASN A 171 -32.70 -29.79 -23.71
C ASN A 171 -33.47 -30.97 -23.12
N THR A 172 -34.80 -30.93 -23.18
CA THR A 172 -35.60 -32.15 -23.14
C THR A 172 -36.83 -32.07 -24.04
N ARG A 173 -36.82 -32.97 -25.03
CA ARG A 173 -37.93 -33.63 -25.74
C ARG A 173 -38.58 -32.95 -26.95
N LEU A 174 -38.07 -33.40 -28.09
CA LEU A 174 -38.78 -33.65 -29.34
C LEU A 174 -40.00 -34.59 -29.16
N LEU A 175 -41.08 -34.25 -29.90
CA LEU A 175 -42.02 -35.11 -30.64
C LEU A 175 -42.90 -36.12 -29.87
N ARG A 176 -44.17 -35.75 -29.63
CA ARG A 176 -45.38 -36.24 -30.32
C ARG A 176 -46.64 -35.66 -29.69
#